data_AF-A0A7S1FKB4-F1
#
_entry.id   AF-A0A7S1FKB4-F1
#
_cell.length_a   1.000
_cell.length_b   1.000
_cell.length_c   1.000
_cell.angle_alpha   90.00
_cell.angle_beta   90.00
_cell.angle_gamma   90.00
#
_symmetry.space_group_name_H-M   'P 1'
#
loop_
_entity.id
_entity.type
_entity.pdbx_description
1 polymer ?
#
loop_
_entity_poly.entity_id
_entity_poly.type
_entity_poly.pdbx_seq_one_letter_code
_entity_poly.pdbx_strand_id
1 'polypeptide(L)'
;DESGEHQWCQLLLHARDQPPTFLVASAGDTLLPPSKHADLLADALMAEAVEVEYYKGDYGDHGFGLGAPWPQKECMQWLCGKVDVVCHHTEEDQSTVETEERKGSGICWLS
;
A
#
# COMPACT_ATOMS: atom_id res chain seq x y z
N ASP A 1 -2.34 -28.23 -16.72
CA ASP A 1 -2.79 -27.06 -17.50
C ASP A 1 -2.13 -25.83 -16.88
N GLU A 2 -0.97 -25.45 -17.41
CA GLU A 2 -0.08 -24.42 -16.86
C GLU A 2 -0.56 -22.97 -17.14
N SER A 3 -1.88 -22.76 -17.24
CA SER A 3 -2.46 -21.48 -17.65
C SER A 3 -2.65 -20.47 -16.52
N GLY A 4 -2.47 -20.88 -15.25
CA GLY A 4 -2.58 -20.01 -14.08
C GLY A 4 -1.25 -19.48 -13.54
N GLU A 5 -0.13 -20.17 -13.77
CA GLU A 5 1.14 -19.92 -13.06
C GLU A 5 1.91 -18.67 -13.51
N HIS A 6 1.42 -17.95 -14.53
CA HIS A 6 2.16 -16.84 -15.17
C HIS A 6 1.40 -15.51 -15.24
N GLN A 7 0.24 -15.37 -14.58
CA GLN A 7 -0.48 -14.09 -14.62
C GLN A 7 0.31 -12.94 -13.95
N TRP A 8 1.09 -13.24 -12.92
CA TRP A 8 1.97 -12.26 -12.29
C TRP A 8 3.12 -11.82 -13.21
N CYS A 9 3.53 -12.63 -14.20
CA CYS A 9 4.49 -12.20 -15.22
C CYS A 9 3.91 -11.08 -16.10
N GLN A 10 2.58 -10.99 -16.24
CA GLN A 10 1.98 -9.87 -16.97
C GLN A 10 2.13 -8.54 -16.21
N LEU A 11 2.17 -8.56 -14.88
CA LEU A 11 2.55 -7.37 -14.11
C LEU A 11 3.98 -6.93 -14.44
N LEU A 12 4.91 -7.86 -14.65
CA LEU A 12 6.28 -7.52 -15.07
C LEU A 12 6.30 -6.91 -16.48
N LEU A 13 5.49 -7.44 -17.41
CA LEU A 13 5.38 -6.92 -18.79
C LEU A 13 4.78 -5.51 -18.86
N HIS A 14 3.97 -5.14 -17.87
CA HIS A 14 3.32 -3.84 -17.75
C HIS A 14 3.82 -3.06 -16.52
N ALA A 15 5.06 -3.30 -16.11
CA ALA A 15 5.63 -2.70 -14.89
C ALA A 15 5.56 -1.18 -14.93
N ARG A 16 5.91 -0.54 -16.06
CA ARG A 16 5.84 0.93 -16.24
C ARG A 16 4.46 1.55 -16.02
N ASP A 17 3.39 0.77 -16.19
CA ASP A 17 2.00 1.25 -16.11
C ASP A 17 1.45 1.10 -14.68
N GLN A 18 2.24 0.54 -13.75
CA GLN A 18 1.83 0.36 -12.36
C GLN A 18 1.87 1.68 -11.58
N PRO A 19 0.95 1.86 -10.62
CA PRO A 19 1.02 2.99 -9.69
C PRO A 19 2.24 2.87 -8.77
N PRO A 20 2.59 3.93 -8.04
CA PRO A 20 3.47 3.81 -6.88
C PRO A 20 3.02 2.64 -6.01
N THR A 21 3.96 1.76 -5.67
CA THR A 21 3.64 0.46 -5.05
C THR A 21 4.41 0.27 -3.75
N PHE A 22 3.69 -0.12 -2.70
CA PHE A 22 4.29 -0.57 -1.44
C PHE A 22 4.25 -2.10 -1.40
N LEU A 23 5.42 -2.73 -1.34
CA LEU A 23 5.58 -4.18 -1.32
C LEU A 23 6.04 -4.65 0.06
N VAL A 24 5.50 -5.77 0.52
CA VAL A 24 5.95 -6.45 1.73
C VAL A 24 6.13 -7.92 1.46
N ALA A 25 7.24 -8.47 1.94
CA ALA A 25 7.49 -9.90 1.89
C ALA A 25 8.16 -10.40 3.17
N SER A 26 7.80 -11.60 3.59
CA SER A 26 8.48 -12.28 4.69
C SER A 26 9.61 -13.16 4.16
N ALA A 27 10.80 -13.02 4.73
CA ALA A 27 11.93 -13.92 4.48
C ALA A 27 11.64 -15.37 4.93
N GLY A 28 10.71 -15.54 5.86
CA GLY A 28 10.22 -16.84 6.32
C GLY A 28 9.15 -17.47 5.43
N ASP A 29 8.63 -16.77 4.41
CA ASP A 29 7.64 -17.36 3.49
C ASP A 29 8.29 -18.45 2.63
N THR A 30 7.95 -19.71 2.92
CA THR A 30 8.45 -20.86 2.17
C THR A 30 7.51 -21.29 1.03
N LEU A 31 6.26 -20.81 1.03
CA LEU A 31 5.29 -21.12 -0.02
C LEU A 31 5.52 -20.24 -1.24
N LEU A 32 5.69 -18.94 -1.03
CA LEU A 32 6.00 -17.94 -2.04
C LEU A 32 7.28 -17.17 -1.64
N PRO A 33 8.46 -17.82 -1.73
CA PRO A 33 9.70 -17.23 -1.25
C PRO A 33 10.02 -15.93 -2.00
N PRO A 34 10.41 -14.84 -1.29
CA PRO A 34 10.58 -13.52 -1.91
C PRO A 34 11.50 -13.52 -3.13
N SER A 35 12.58 -14.31 -3.08
CA SER A 35 13.56 -14.48 -4.17
C SER A 35 12.98 -15.01 -5.48
N LYS A 36 11.80 -15.65 -5.45
CA LYS A 36 11.11 -16.16 -6.64
C LYS A 36 9.89 -15.31 -7.02
N HIS A 37 9.54 -14.31 -6.22
CA HIS A 37 8.32 -13.53 -6.37
C HIS A 37 8.57 -12.04 -6.10
N ALA A 38 8.40 -11.57 -4.87
CA ALA A 38 8.41 -10.14 -4.53
C ALA A 38 9.70 -9.41 -4.93
N ASP A 39 10.87 -10.07 -4.84
CA ASP A 39 12.15 -9.50 -5.26
C ASP A 39 12.15 -9.21 -6.77
N LEU A 40 11.65 -10.14 -7.58
CA LEU A 40 11.59 -10.00 -9.05
C LEU A 40 10.61 -8.89 -9.47
N LEU A 41 9.49 -8.74 -8.74
CA LEU A 41 8.54 -7.67 -8.99
C LEU A 41 9.12 -6.31 -8.62
N ALA A 42 9.77 -6.19 -7.46
CA ALA A 42 10.42 -4.96 -7.04
C ALA A 42 11.49 -4.54 -8.06
N ASP A 43 12.34 -5.47 -8.50
CA ASP A 43 13.38 -5.22 -9.49
C ASP A 43 12.80 -4.74 -10.83
N ALA A 44 11.72 -5.36 -11.32
CA ALA A 44 11.08 -4.94 -12.57
C ALA A 44 10.45 -3.56 -12.48
N LEU A 45 9.76 -3.24 -11.38
CA LEU A 45 9.16 -1.93 -11.16
C LEU A 45 10.23 -0.83 -11.05
N MET A 46 11.30 -1.09 -10.29
CA MET A 46 12.42 -0.16 -10.16
C MET A 46 13.15 0.05 -11.50
N ALA A 47 13.31 -1.00 -12.32
CA ALA A 47 13.91 -0.89 -13.65
C ALA A 47 13.10 0.01 -14.61
N GLU A 48 11.78 0.05 -14.45
CA GLU A 48 10.87 0.93 -15.20
C GLU A 48 10.65 2.30 -14.51
N ALA A 49 11.46 2.64 -13.51
CA ALA A 49 11.38 3.87 -12.73
C ALA A 49 10.01 4.13 -12.06
N VAL A 50 9.25 3.07 -11.79
CA VAL A 50 8.06 3.15 -10.94
C VAL A 50 8.50 3.33 -9.49
N GLU A 51 7.81 4.21 -8.78
CA GLU A 51 8.08 4.38 -7.36
C GLU A 51 7.70 3.11 -6.58
N VAL A 52 8.69 2.53 -5.90
CA VAL A 52 8.51 1.34 -5.06
C VAL A 52 9.14 1.55 -3.70
N GLU A 53 8.36 1.24 -2.67
CA GLU A 53 8.88 1.05 -1.32
C GLU A 53 8.76 -0.45 -0.99
N TYR A 54 9.88 -1.13 -0.80
CA TYR A 54 9.90 -2.58 -0.58
C TYR A 54 10.44 -2.94 0.80
N TYR A 55 9.56 -3.48 1.66
CA TYR A 55 9.92 -3.98 2.98
C TYR A 55 10.01 -5.50 2.99
N LYS A 56 11.23 -5.99 3.19
CA LYS A 56 11.53 -7.41 3.36
C LYS A 56 12.08 -7.64 4.76
N GLY A 57 11.39 -8.43 5.56
CA GLY A 57 11.77 -8.73 6.93
C GLY A 57 11.44 -10.16 7.33
N ASP A 58 11.80 -10.57 8.54
CA ASP A 58 11.39 -11.86 9.08
C ASP A 58 10.05 -11.71 9.81
N TYR A 59 8.96 -12.10 9.14
CA TYR A 59 7.60 -11.99 9.66
C TYR A 59 6.93 -13.37 9.86
N GLY A 60 7.67 -14.46 9.67
CA GLY A 60 7.13 -15.83 9.70
C GLY A 60 6.67 -16.35 8.34
N ASP A 61 5.82 -17.37 8.34
CA ASP A 61 5.38 -18.09 7.14
C ASP A 61 4.41 -17.28 6.25
N HIS A 62 4.00 -17.89 5.14
CA HIS A 62 2.97 -17.35 4.26
C HIS A 62 1.70 -16.96 5.04
N GLY A 63 1.14 -15.79 4.71
CA GLY A 63 0.00 -15.26 5.44
C GLY A 63 0.35 -14.74 6.84
N PHE A 64 1.61 -14.31 7.07
CA PHE A 64 2.12 -13.70 8.31
C PHE A 64 1.25 -12.57 8.90
N GLY A 65 0.36 -11.99 8.10
CA GLY A 65 -0.70 -11.10 8.58
C GLY A 65 -0.17 -9.77 9.09
N LEU A 66 -0.93 -9.16 10.02
CA LEU A 66 -0.69 -7.80 10.53
C LEU A 66 0.09 -7.77 11.86
N GLY A 67 0.66 -8.89 12.29
CA GLY A 67 1.37 -8.99 13.57
C GLY A 67 2.76 -8.35 13.58
N ALA A 68 3.28 -7.97 12.41
CA ALA A 68 4.54 -7.27 12.23
C ALA A 68 4.33 -5.74 12.18
N PRO A 69 5.36 -4.91 12.38
CA PRO A 69 5.21 -3.45 12.40
C PRO A 69 4.86 -2.83 11.04
N TRP A 70 5.18 -3.53 9.93
CA TRP A 70 5.04 -3.04 8.55
C TRP A 70 3.68 -2.40 8.21
N PRO A 71 2.51 -2.86 8.70
CA PRO A 71 1.23 -2.25 8.33
C PRO A 71 1.03 -0.90 9.01
N GLN A 72 1.38 -0.78 10.30
CA GLN A 72 1.03 0.39 11.10
C GLN A 72 2.06 1.51 11.00
N LYS A 73 3.32 1.15 10.85
CA LYS A 73 4.40 2.14 10.80
C LYS A 73 4.81 2.40 9.37
N GLU A 74 5.35 1.40 8.69
CA GLU A 74 5.95 1.58 7.37
C GLU A 74 4.89 1.91 6.29
N CYS A 75 3.81 1.12 6.20
CA CYS A 75 2.76 1.32 5.20
C CYS A 75 1.97 2.62 5.42
N MET A 76 1.56 2.89 6.67
CA MET A 76 0.85 4.15 6.96
C MET A 76 1.72 5.38 6.73
N GLN A 77 2.99 5.36 7.11
CA GLN A 77 3.90 6.49 6.84
C GLN A 77 4.06 6.72 5.35
N TRP A 78 4.21 5.64 4.58
CA TRP A 78 4.27 5.73 3.12
C TRP A 78 2.99 6.32 2.54
N LEU A 79 1.81 5.79 2.90
CA LEU A 79 0.52 6.28 2.43
C LEU A 79 0.27 7.75 2.81
N CYS A 80 0.56 8.15 4.05
CA CYS A 80 0.42 9.54 4.49
C CYS A 80 1.32 10.49 3.70
N GLY A 81 2.49 10.04 3.23
CA GLY A 81 3.35 10.79 2.32
C GLY A 81 2.83 10.88 0.88
N LYS A 82 1.81 10.08 0.51
CA LYS A 82 1.19 10.05 -0.83
C LYS A 82 -0.08 10.87 -0.93
N VAL A 83 -0.74 11.12 0.20
CA VAL A 83 -1.97 11.91 0.24
C VAL A 83 -1.59 13.38 0.46
N ASP A 84 -1.97 14.25 -0.47
CA ASP A 84 -2.05 15.68 -0.19
C ASP A 84 -3.14 15.89 0.87
N VAL A 85 -2.74 15.89 2.15
CA VAL A 85 -3.66 16.17 3.25
C VAL A 85 -4.02 17.66 3.17
N VAL A 86 -5.14 17.96 2.51
CA VAL A 86 -5.76 19.29 2.60
C VAL A 86 -6.39 19.41 3.98
N CYS A 87 -5.61 19.92 4.94
CA CYS A 87 -6.10 20.26 6.26
C CYS A 87 -7.04 21.47 6.15
N HIS A 88 -8.34 21.24 5.92
CA HIS A 88 -9.35 22.28 6.11
C HIS A 88 -9.46 22.55 7.61
N HIS A 89 -8.80 23.63 8.08
CA HIS A 89 -9.06 24.18 9.39
C HIS A 89 -10.46 24.78 9.36
N THR A 90 -11.44 24.05 9.89
CA THR A 90 -12.73 24.65 10.22
C THR A 90 -12.58 25.35 11.56
N GLU A 91 -12.31 26.65 11.52
CA GLU A 91 -12.59 27.51 12.67
C GLU A 91 -14.11 27.45 12.90
N GLU A 92 -14.54 26.93 14.05
CA GLU A 92 -15.94 26.92 14.46
C GLU A 92 -16.38 28.35 14.77
N ASP A 93 -16.91 29.06 13.76
CA ASP A 93 -17.66 30.29 13.99
C ASP A 93 -19.13 29.93 14.24
N GLN A 94 -19.56 30.09 15.49
CA GLN A 94 -20.95 29.90 15.91
C GLN A 94 -21.81 31.05 15.40
N SER A 95 -22.40 30.89 14.22
CA SER A 95 -23.47 31.76 13.76
C SER A 95 -24.46 30.99 12.89
N THR A 96 -25.72 31.12 13.26
CA THR A 96 -26.85 30.24 12.98
C THR A 96 -27.49 30.44 11.60
N VAL A 97 -28.14 29.36 11.12
CA VAL A 97 -29.37 29.28 10.29
C VAL A 97 -29.22 28.88 8.80
N GLU A 98 -29.92 27.78 8.50
CA GLU A 98 -30.53 27.31 7.23
C GLU A 98 -29.76 26.41 6.24
N THR A 99 -29.99 25.10 6.46
CA THR A 99 -30.41 24.06 5.49
C THR A 99 -29.72 23.96 4.12
N GLU A 100 -28.85 22.96 3.98
CA GLU A 100 -28.97 21.99 2.88
C GLU A 100 -28.25 20.68 3.26
N GLU A 101 -28.98 19.56 3.16
CA GLU A 101 -28.44 18.22 3.35
C GLU A 101 -27.31 17.93 2.36
N ARG A 102 -26.12 17.60 2.87
CA ARG A 102 -25.17 16.77 2.12
C ARG A 102 -24.72 15.60 2.97
N LYS A 103 -25.26 14.43 2.60
CA LYS A 103 -25.00 13.10 3.17
C LYS A 103 -23.51 12.90 3.44
N GLY A 104 -23.21 12.54 4.68
CA GLY A 104 -21.85 12.36 5.15
C GLY A 104 -21.12 11.15 4.62
N SER A 105 -19.83 11.12 4.89
CA SER A 105 -19.12 9.95 5.35
C SER A 105 -17.85 10.45 6.02
N GLY A 106 -17.93 10.70 7.33
CA GLY A 106 -16.77 11.04 8.13
C GLY A 106 -15.94 9.80 8.41
N ILE A 107 -14.62 9.96 8.48
CA ILE A 107 -13.79 9.16 9.37
C ILE A 107 -12.75 10.10 9.99
N CYS A 108 -12.85 10.25 11.30
CA CYS A 108 -11.90 10.92 12.17
C CYS A 108 -11.03 9.83 12.81
N TRP A 109 -9.71 9.99 12.79
CA TRP A 109 -8.80 9.22 13.64
C TRP A 109 -8.02 10.21 14.48
N LEU A 110 -8.39 10.29 15.77
CA LEU A 110 -7.65 11.01 16.79
C LEU A 110 -6.45 10.18 17.26
N SER A 111 -5.42 10.93 17.64
CA SER A 111 -4.09 10.58 18.16
C SER A 111 -4.03 9.50 19.24
#